data_AF-A0A962B3J8-F1
#
_entry.id   AF-A0A962B3J8-F1
#
_cell.length_a   1.000
_cell.length_b   1.000
_cell.length_c   1.000
_cell.angle_alpha   90.00
_cell.angle_beta   90.00
_cell.angle_gamma   90.00
#
_symmetry.space_group_name_H-M   'P 1'
#
loop_
_entity.id
_entity.type
_entity.pdbx_description
1 polymer ?
#
loop_
_entity_poly.entity_id
_entity_poly.type
_entity_poly.pdbx_seq_one_letter_code
_entity_poly.pdbx_strand_id
1 'polypeptide(L)'
;LVAPIYIVLSLATGAVLLNLLLELFLVETRWSPLLTTLLLVVALVMKLAYWRAVDGEARTYTAGAATGLGDLGTIRTLEPPHTLPNFVMREMGYEIGRKHATRLRIVAIVLGFVVPALLTLVTLSSNPLIGVAAAIPAAVSAAVGVLVERWLFFAEAEHVVMLFYGRERA
;
A
#
# COMPACT_ATOMS: atom_id res chain seq x y z
N LEU A 1 -10.75 -7.22 2.50
CA LEU A 1 -9.67 -6.71 3.40
C LEU A 1 -9.40 -5.21 3.28
N VAL A 2 -9.75 -4.55 2.16
CA VAL A 2 -9.40 -3.14 1.91
C VAL A 2 -9.89 -2.17 3.01
N ALA A 3 -11.18 -2.18 3.34
CA ALA A 3 -11.74 -1.24 4.31
C ALA A 3 -11.15 -1.39 5.73
N PRO A 4 -11.05 -2.60 6.33
CA PRO A 4 -10.37 -2.79 7.62
C PRO A 4 -8.92 -2.29 7.63
N ILE A 5 -8.16 -2.55 6.56
CA ILE A 5 -6.76 -2.11 6.45
C ILE A 5 -6.64 -0.60 6.40
N TYR A 6 -7.54 0.05 5.65
CA TYR A 6 -7.57 1.50 5.57
C TYR A 6 -7.76 2.14 6.95
N ILE A 7 -8.68 1.59 7.76
CA ILE A 7 -8.94 2.08 9.12
C ILE A 7 -7.69 1.89 10.00
N VAL A 8 -7.12 0.68 9.98
CA VAL A 8 -5.96 0.34 10.82
C VAL A 8 -4.72 1.16 10.44
N LEU A 9 -4.47 1.37 9.15
CA LEU A 9 -3.40 2.26 8.69
C LEU A 9 -3.64 3.71 9.11
N SER A 10 -4.88 4.19 9.02
CA SER A 10 -5.23 5.55 9.45
C SER A 10 -5.05 5.74 10.96
N LEU A 11 -5.39 4.73 11.76
CA LEU A 11 -5.14 4.74 13.20
C LEU A 11 -3.65 4.71 13.52
N ALA A 12 -2.87 3.88 12.84
CA ALA A 12 -1.42 3.78 13.06
C ALA A 12 -0.70 5.08 12.71
N THR A 13 -0.99 5.69 11.56
CA THR A 13 -0.38 6.97 11.17
C THR A 13 -0.85 8.12 12.03
N GLY A 14 -2.14 8.14 12.42
CA GLY A 14 -2.68 9.08 13.38
C GLY A 14 -2.01 8.98 14.75
N ALA A 15 -1.72 7.76 15.21
CA ALA A 15 -1.01 7.52 16.47
C ALA A 15 0.45 7.98 16.42
N VAL A 16 1.15 7.82 15.28
CA VAL A 16 2.50 8.39 15.08
C VAL A 16 2.46 9.92 15.18
N LEU A 17 1.48 10.56 14.55
CA LEU A 17 1.31 12.02 14.64
C LEU A 17 0.95 12.48 16.05
N LEU A 18 0.08 11.74 16.75
CA LEU A 18 -0.24 12.01 18.15
C LEU A 18 1.01 11.93 19.02
N ASN A 19 1.84 10.90 18.83
CA ASN A 19 3.08 10.75 19.57
C ASN A 19 4.04 11.92 19.32
N LEU A 20 4.17 12.35 18.06
CA LEU A 20 4.94 13.56 17.71
C LEU A 20 4.43 14.79 18.45
N LEU A 21 3.11 15.02 18.46
CA LEU A 21 2.54 16.19 19.12
C LEU A 21 2.79 16.15 20.63
N LEU A 22 2.59 15.00 21.29
CA LEU A 22 2.85 14.85 22.72
C LEU A 22 4.31 15.16 23.08
N GLU A 23 5.27 14.67 22.29
CA GLU A 23 6.69 14.97 22.46
C GLU A 23 6.99 16.46 22.24
N LEU A 24 6.42 17.09 21.21
CA LEU A 24 6.62 18.52 20.94
C LEU A 24 6.07 19.42 22.06
N PHE A 25 4.97 19.01 22.70
CA PHE A 25 4.39 19.71 23.84
C PHE A 25 5.00 19.29 25.19
N LEU A 26 6.04 18.44 25.18
CA LEU A 26 6.72 17.93 26.36
C LEU A 26 5.77 17.23 27.36
N VAL A 27 4.75 16.56 26.81
CA VAL A 27 3.77 15.80 27.60
C VAL A 27 4.27 14.36 27.72
N GLU A 28 4.86 14.05 28.87
CA GLU A 28 5.38 12.70 29.13
C GLU A 28 4.23 11.69 29.24
N THR A 29 4.18 10.74 28.30
CA THR A 29 3.24 9.63 28.34
C THR A 29 3.92 8.33 27.95
N ARG A 30 3.67 7.26 28.73
CA ARG A 30 4.17 5.91 28.39
C ARG A 30 3.21 5.13 27.50
N TRP A 31 1.92 5.45 27.55
CA TRP A 31 0.89 4.73 26.82
C TRP A 31 0.91 5.05 25.32
N SER A 32 1.20 6.30 24.93
CA SER A 32 1.22 6.74 23.53
C SER A 32 2.22 5.95 22.69
N PRO A 33 3.52 5.91 23.03
CA PRO A 33 4.49 5.19 22.20
C PRO A 33 4.23 3.68 22.14
N LEU A 34 3.73 3.09 23.22
CA LEU A 34 3.34 1.67 23.26
C LEU A 34 2.13 1.39 22.35
N LEU A 35 1.09 2.23 22.43
CA LEU A 35 -0.10 2.12 21.58
C LEU A 35 0.24 2.31 20.11
N THR A 36 1.04 3.32 19.79
CA THR A 36 1.52 3.60 18.42
C THR A 36 2.30 2.42 17.87
N THR A 37 3.23 1.86 18.65
CA THR A 37 4.00 0.67 18.25
C THR A 37 3.09 -0.53 18.00
N LEU A 38 2.12 -0.77 18.89
CA LEU A 38 1.14 -1.84 18.72
C LEU A 38 0.33 -1.66 17.43
N LEU A 39 -0.18 -0.45 17.17
CA LEU A 39 -0.95 -0.16 15.96
C LEU A 39 -0.11 -0.32 14.68
N LEU A 40 1.16 0.09 14.69
CA LEU A 40 2.08 -0.13 13.57
C LEU A 40 2.31 -1.63 13.31
N VAL A 41 2.48 -2.43 14.35
CA VAL A 41 2.64 -3.90 14.22
C VAL A 41 1.37 -4.54 13.66
N VAL A 42 0.19 -4.18 14.20
CA VAL A 42 -1.10 -4.70 13.71
C VAL A 42 -1.30 -4.29 12.24
N ALA A 43 -1.02 -3.04 11.89
CA ALA A 43 -1.10 -2.54 10.53
C ALA A 43 -0.16 -3.29 9.57
N LEU A 44 1.08 -3.55 9.98
CA LEU A 44 2.04 -4.32 9.21
C LEU A 44 1.55 -5.75 8.96
N VAL A 45 1.08 -6.44 10.00
CA VAL A 45 0.55 -7.81 9.89
C VAL A 45 -0.63 -7.86 8.92
N MET A 46 -1.58 -6.94 9.05
CA MET A 46 -2.72 -6.85 8.15
C MET A 46 -2.31 -6.53 6.71
N LYS A 47 -1.29 -5.67 6.52
CA LYS A 47 -0.78 -5.34 5.19
C LYS A 47 -0.09 -6.53 4.53
N LEU A 48 0.68 -7.31 5.27
CA LEU A 48 1.28 -8.54 4.77
C LEU A 48 0.21 -9.59 4.42
N ALA A 49 -0.83 -9.72 5.25
CA ALA A 49 -1.95 -10.60 4.95
C ALA A 49 -2.69 -10.19 3.67
N TYR A 50 -2.85 -8.88 3.45
CA TYR A 50 -3.44 -8.34 2.22
C TYR A 50 -2.62 -8.64 0.98
N TRP A 51 -1.31 -8.38 1.02
CA TRP A 51 -0.47 -8.70 -0.13
C TRP A 51 -0.47 -10.20 -0.42
N ARG A 52 -0.43 -11.06 0.60
CA ARG A 52 -0.59 -12.51 0.38
C ARG A 52 -1.92 -12.89 -0.25
N ALA A 53 -3.02 -12.24 0.15
CA ALA A 53 -4.33 -12.50 -0.43
C ALA A 53 -4.40 -12.05 -1.90
N VAL A 54 -3.92 -10.84 -2.21
CA VAL A 54 -3.93 -10.31 -3.58
C VAL A 54 -2.99 -11.08 -4.49
N ASP A 55 -1.78 -11.42 -4.02
CA ASP A 55 -0.81 -12.19 -4.80
C ASP A 55 -1.28 -13.63 -5.08
N GLY A 56 -2.19 -14.16 -4.26
CA GLY A 56 -2.78 -15.50 -4.38
C GLY A 56 -4.12 -15.54 -5.12
N GLU A 57 -4.70 -14.39 -5.48
CA GLU A 57 -6.00 -14.33 -6.16
C GLU A 57 -5.88 -14.90 -7.58
N ALA A 58 -6.82 -15.78 -7.94
CA ALA A 58 -6.82 -16.37 -9.27
C ALA A 58 -7.32 -15.35 -10.30
N ARG A 59 -6.53 -15.12 -11.36
CA ARG A 59 -6.91 -14.29 -12.52
C ARG A 59 -7.94 -15.02 -13.39
N THR A 60 -9.18 -15.09 -12.92
CA THR A 60 -10.27 -15.86 -13.55
C THR A 60 -11.05 -15.05 -14.59
N TYR A 61 -10.86 -13.73 -14.67
CA TYR A 61 -11.61 -12.92 -15.62
C TYR A 61 -11.03 -13.10 -17.02
N THR A 62 -11.91 -13.39 -17.98
CA THR A 62 -11.55 -13.60 -19.39
C THR A 62 -12.41 -12.72 -20.28
N ALA A 63 -11.93 -12.45 -21.51
CA ALA A 63 -12.73 -11.77 -22.53
C ALA A 63 -14.05 -12.53 -22.82
N GLY A 64 -14.04 -13.86 -22.73
CA GLY A 64 -15.23 -14.72 -22.85
C GLY A 64 -16.26 -14.49 -21.75
N ALA A 65 -15.82 -14.37 -20.50
CA ALA A 65 -16.71 -14.04 -19.38
C ALA A 65 -17.29 -12.62 -19.52
N ALA A 66 -16.50 -11.66 -20.00
CA ALA A 66 -16.94 -10.27 -20.17
C ALA A 66 -17.94 -10.08 -21.32
N THR A 67 -17.84 -10.90 -22.38
CA THR A 67 -18.73 -10.83 -23.56
C THR A 67 -19.87 -11.84 -23.52
N GLY A 68 -19.87 -12.80 -22.58
CA GLY A 68 -20.83 -13.90 -22.52
C GLY A 68 -20.65 -14.95 -23.62
N LEU A 69 -19.58 -14.86 -24.41
CA LEU A 69 -19.32 -15.74 -25.55
C LEU A 69 -18.31 -16.86 -25.22
N GLY A 70 -17.92 -17.00 -23.94
CA GLY A 70 -16.90 -17.96 -23.51
C GLY A 70 -17.19 -19.43 -23.85
N ASP A 71 -18.47 -19.81 -23.90
CA ASP A 71 -18.91 -21.17 -24.25
C ASP A 71 -18.72 -21.50 -25.75
N LEU A 72 -18.48 -20.48 -26.59
CA LEU A 72 -18.26 -20.63 -28.03
C LEU A 72 -16.78 -20.87 -28.39
N GLY A 73 -15.90 -20.98 -27.38
CA GLY A 73 -14.47 -21.25 -27.55
C GLY A 73 -13.58 -20.04 -27.25
N THR A 74 -12.34 -20.10 -27.74
CA THR A 74 -11.32 -19.06 -27.46
C THR A 74 -11.65 -17.76 -28.17
N ILE A 75 -12.01 -16.74 -27.41
CA ILE A 75 -12.28 -15.40 -27.95
C ILE A 75 -10.98 -14.66 -28.20
N ARG A 76 -10.86 -14.11 -29.42
CA ARG A 76 -9.78 -13.21 -29.81
C ARG A 76 -10.38 -11.95 -30.42
N THR A 77 -9.74 -10.81 -30.17
CA THR A 77 -10.06 -9.56 -30.85
C THR A 77 -9.73 -9.68 -32.33
N LEU A 78 -10.70 -9.46 -33.21
CA LEU A 78 -10.51 -9.49 -34.66
C LEU A 78 -9.81 -8.22 -35.15
N GLU A 79 -10.38 -7.06 -34.83
CA GLU A 79 -9.80 -5.74 -35.07
C GLU A 79 -9.95 -4.89 -33.81
N PRO A 80 -8.88 -4.18 -33.38
CA PRO A 80 -9.00 -3.23 -32.29
C PRO A 80 -9.86 -2.03 -32.73
N PRO A 81 -10.61 -1.40 -31.82
CA PRO A 81 -11.49 -0.26 -32.14
C PRO A 81 -10.71 1.03 -32.47
N HIS A 82 -9.39 0.98 -32.51
CA HIS A 82 -8.51 2.12 -32.77
C HIS A 82 -7.32 1.70 -33.62
N THR A 83 -6.83 2.62 -34.45
CA THR A 83 -5.58 2.49 -35.21
C THR A 83 -4.37 3.07 -34.46
N LEU A 84 -4.59 3.95 -33.48
CA LEU A 84 -3.55 4.58 -32.66
C LEU A 84 -3.72 4.26 -31.17
N PRO A 85 -2.64 4.26 -30.37
CA PRO A 85 -2.73 4.07 -28.93
C PRO A 85 -3.59 5.17 -28.28
N ASN A 86 -4.63 4.77 -27.56
CA ASN A 86 -5.49 5.69 -26.84
C ASN A 86 -5.01 5.90 -25.39
N PHE A 87 -5.72 6.73 -24.63
CA PHE A 87 -5.40 6.99 -23.22
C PHE A 87 -5.40 5.71 -22.37
N VAL A 88 -6.39 4.82 -22.55
CA VAL A 88 -6.51 3.58 -21.76
C VAL A 88 -5.32 2.66 -21.97
N MET A 89 -4.86 2.47 -23.21
CA MET A 89 -3.67 1.66 -23.48
C MET A 89 -2.40 2.27 -22.86
N ARG A 90 -2.31 3.60 -22.83
CA ARG A 90 -1.14 4.31 -22.30
C ARG A 90 -1.12 4.43 -20.78
N GLU A 91 -2.26 4.36 -20.10
CA GLU A 91 -2.31 4.49 -18.64
C GLU A 91 -2.49 3.11 -17.99
N MET A 92 -3.36 2.27 -18.56
CA MET A 92 -3.80 1.01 -17.96
C MET A 92 -3.09 -0.22 -18.56
N GLY A 93 -2.38 -0.05 -19.69
CA GLY A 93 -1.63 -1.11 -20.36
C GLY A 93 -0.16 -1.23 -19.94
N TYR A 94 0.37 -0.26 -19.18
CA TYR A 94 1.76 -0.28 -18.76
C TYR A 94 2.00 -1.17 -17.54
N GLU A 95 2.94 -2.10 -17.69
CA GLU A 95 3.32 -3.06 -16.65
C GLU A 95 4.50 -2.56 -15.77
N ILE A 96 4.84 -1.26 -15.85
CA ILE A 96 6.05 -0.69 -15.25
C ILE A 96 6.10 -0.88 -13.72
N GLY A 97 4.94 -0.83 -13.06
CA GLY A 97 4.84 -0.99 -11.61
C GLY A 97 5.42 -2.31 -11.09
N ARG A 98 5.37 -3.39 -11.88
CA ARG A 98 5.71 -4.74 -11.40
C ARG A 98 7.20 -5.02 -11.32
N LYS A 99 8.03 -4.41 -12.17
CA LYS A 99 9.48 -4.67 -12.18
C LYS A 99 10.16 -4.25 -10.86
N HIS A 100 9.62 -3.23 -10.19
CA HIS A 100 10.18 -2.69 -8.95
C HIS A 100 9.28 -2.94 -7.73
N ALA A 101 8.13 -3.59 -7.90
CA ALA A 101 7.14 -3.84 -6.86
C ALA A 101 7.76 -4.41 -5.58
N THR A 102 8.54 -5.50 -5.68
CA THR A 102 9.17 -6.13 -4.50
C THR A 102 10.09 -5.18 -3.74
N ARG A 103 10.89 -4.36 -4.44
CA ARG A 103 11.79 -3.39 -3.79
C ARG A 103 10.99 -2.29 -3.10
N LEU A 104 9.93 -1.81 -3.74
CA LEU A 104 9.05 -0.78 -3.19
C LEU A 104 8.23 -1.29 -2.00
N ARG A 105 7.81 -2.57 -2.00
CA ARG A 105 7.19 -3.23 -0.84
C ARG A 105 8.13 -3.24 0.36
N ILE A 106 9.42 -3.56 0.15
CA ILE A 106 10.43 -3.49 1.23
C ILE A 106 10.56 -2.05 1.75
N VAL A 107 10.67 -1.06 0.87
CA VAL A 107 10.74 0.36 1.27
C VAL A 107 9.50 0.77 2.06
N ALA A 108 8.31 0.40 1.62
CA ALA A 108 7.05 0.67 2.32
C ALA A 108 7.00 0.00 3.71
N ILE A 109 7.47 -1.25 3.84
CA ILE A 109 7.55 -1.95 5.13
C ILE A 109 8.52 -1.22 6.07
N VAL A 110 9.73 -0.95 5.58
CA VAL A 110 10.81 -0.39 6.39
C VAL A 110 10.46 1.02 6.84
N LEU A 111 10.10 1.90 5.90
CA LEU A 111 9.81 3.31 6.22
C LEU A 111 8.43 3.50 6.85
N GLY A 112 7.43 2.72 6.45
CA GLY A 112 6.05 2.87 6.91
C GLY A 112 5.77 2.24 8.27
N PHE A 113 6.56 1.23 8.68
CA PHE A 113 6.27 0.46 9.89
C PHE A 113 7.48 0.23 10.78
N VAL A 114 8.59 -0.32 10.25
CA VAL A 114 9.72 -0.75 11.08
C VAL A 114 10.48 0.43 11.69
N VAL A 115 10.94 1.37 10.86
CA VAL A 115 11.64 2.57 11.30
C VAL A 115 10.79 3.41 12.26
N PRO A 116 9.53 3.76 11.92
CA PRO A 116 8.70 4.54 12.85
C PRO A 116 8.43 3.77 14.14
N ALA A 117 8.23 2.45 14.13
CA ALA A 117 8.05 1.68 15.37
C ALA A 117 9.29 1.76 16.28
N LEU A 118 10.49 1.54 15.72
CA LEU A 118 11.73 1.61 16.49
C LEU A 118 11.98 3.01 17.04
N LEU A 119 11.80 4.06 16.23
CA LEU A 119 11.97 5.44 16.65
C LEU A 119 10.92 5.86 17.70
N THR A 120 9.69 5.38 17.56
CA THR A 120 8.63 5.62 18.56
C THR A 120 9.00 4.97 19.90
N LEU A 121 9.61 3.79 19.92
CA LEU A 121 10.09 3.18 21.16
C LEU A 121 11.22 3.99 21.83
N VAL A 122 12.06 4.70 21.07
CA VAL A 122 13.10 5.58 21.63
C VAL A 122 12.47 6.75 22.41
N THR A 123 11.24 7.16 22.08
CA THR A 123 10.52 8.21 22.82
C THR A 123 10.12 7.81 24.25
N LEU A 124 10.25 6.53 24.63
CA LEU A 124 10.12 6.09 26.03
C LEU A 124 11.27 6.57 26.93
N SER A 125 12.32 7.15 26.36
CA SER A 125 13.41 7.75 27.11
C SER A 125 12.91 8.89 28.02
N SER A 126 13.46 9.00 29.23
CA SER A 126 13.13 10.09 30.16
C SER A 126 13.76 11.44 29.78
N ASN A 127 14.44 11.53 28.64
CA ASN A 127 15.04 12.76 28.16
C ASN A 127 14.18 13.37 27.05
N PRO A 128 13.52 14.53 27.28
CA PRO A 128 12.62 15.14 26.31
C PRO A 128 13.30 15.51 24.98
N LEU A 129 14.59 15.88 25.00
CA LEU A 129 15.33 16.19 23.78
C LEU A 129 15.48 14.94 22.89
N ILE A 130 15.69 13.77 23.50
CA ILE A 130 15.77 12.50 22.79
C ILE A 130 14.39 12.12 22.22
N GLY A 131 13.33 12.33 23.00
CA GLY A 131 11.95 12.09 22.57
C GLY A 131 11.58 12.87 21.32
N VAL A 132 11.76 14.19 21.34
CA VAL A 132 11.50 15.06 20.19
C VAL A 132 12.39 14.70 19.00
N ALA A 133 13.69 14.47 19.23
CA ALA A 133 14.63 14.13 18.17
C ALA A 133 14.31 12.79 17.48
N ALA A 134 13.65 11.85 18.18
CA ALA A 134 13.20 10.58 17.61
C ALA A 134 11.80 10.67 16.97
N ALA A 135 10.89 11.46 17.55
CA ALA A 135 9.51 11.55 17.07
C ALA A 135 9.38 12.22 15.70
N ILE A 136 10.20 13.25 15.41
CA ILE A 136 10.22 13.93 14.11
C ILE A 136 10.57 12.96 12.96
N PRO A 137 11.72 12.25 12.99
CA PRO A 137 12.04 11.30 11.93
C PRO A 137 11.07 10.11 11.90
N ALA A 138 10.45 9.72 13.01
CA ALA A 138 9.40 8.69 13.01
C ALA A 138 8.21 9.12 12.13
N ALA A 139 7.71 10.35 12.32
CA ALA A 139 6.60 10.89 11.53
C ALA A 139 6.96 11.05 10.05
N VAL A 140 8.15 11.58 9.75
CA VAL A 140 8.61 11.74 8.36
C VAL A 140 8.77 10.38 7.67
N SER A 141 9.39 9.41 8.34
CA SER A 141 9.53 8.05 7.82
C SER A 141 8.17 7.43 7.53
N ALA A 142 7.24 7.50 8.49
CA ALA A 142 5.90 6.96 8.32
C ALA A 142 5.16 7.61 7.14
N ALA A 143 5.26 8.94 6.99
CA ALA A 143 4.67 9.66 5.86
C ALA A 143 5.23 9.20 4.52
N VAL A 144 6.56 9.09 4.39
CA VAL A 144 7.20 8.58 3.17
C VAL A 144 6.79 7.14 2.89
N GLY A 145 6.79 6.27 3.90
CA GLY A 145 6.40 4.87 3.75
C GLY A 145 4.94 4.70 3.27
N VAL A 146 4.02 5.52 3.80
CA VAL A 146 2.61 5.53 3.37
C VAL A 146 2.47 6.05 1.94
N LEU A 147 3.20 7.10 1.55
CA LEU A 147 3.18 7.59 0.16
C LEU A 147 3.67 6.53 -0.82
N VAL A 148 4.74 5.81 -0.48
CA VAL A 148 5.25 4.69 -1.30
C VAL A 148 4.23 3.57 -1.37
N GLU A 149 3.59 3.21 -0.26
CA GLU A 149 2.54 2.18 -0.22
C GLU A 149 1.34 2.55 -1.10
N ARG A 150 0.90 3.82 -1.05
CA ARG A 150 -0.23 4.32 -1.84
C ARG A 150 0.09 4.35 -3.32
N TRP A 151 1.29 4.82 -3.67
CA TRP A 151 1.76 4.78 -5.05
C TRP A 151 1.83 3.34 -5.57
N LEU A 152 2.35 2.41 -4.76
CA LEU A 152 2.45 1.01 -5.12
C LEU A 152 1.07 0.36 -5.35
N PHE A 153 0.07 0.70 -4.54
CA PHE A 153 -1.30 0.22 -4.74
C PHE A 153 -1.84 0.57 -6.14
N PHE A 154 -1.59 1.78 -6.62
CA PHE A 154 -1.98 2.18 -7.98
C PHE A 154 -1.12 1.50 -9.05
N ALA A 155 0.19 1.39 -8.80
CA ALA A 155 1.13 0.80 -9.76
C ALA A 155 0.94 -0.72 -9.95
N GLU A 156 0.44 -1.42 -8.93
CA GLU A 156 0.15 -2.87 -8.97
C GLU A 156 -1.27 -3.18 -9.46
N ALA A 157 -2.15 -2.19 -9.60
CA ALA A 157 -3.55 -2.42 -9.97
C ALA A 157 -3.68 -3.00 -11.38
N GLU A 158 -4.26 -4.19 -11.48
CA GLU A 158 -4.61 -4.81 -12.77
C GLU A 158 -5.99 -4.33 -13.23
N HIS A 159 -6.02 -3.74 -14.42
CA HIS A 159 -7.24 -3.17 -14.98
C HIS A 159 -7.90 -4.18 -15.93
N VAL A 160 -9.02 -4.75 -15.49
CA VAL A 160 -9.82 -5.74 -16.24
C VAL A 160 -10.21 -5.24 -17.64
N VAL A 161 -10.29 -3.92 -17.83
CA VAL A 161 -10.54 -3.30 -19.15
C VAL A 161 -9.55 -3.75 -20.22
N MET A 162 -8.32 -4.11 -19.83
CA MET A 162 -7.30 -4.60 -20.77
C MET A 162 -7.67 -5.95 -21.42
N LEU A 163 -8.65 -6.69 -20.87
CA LEU A 163 -9.23 -7.87 -21.53
C LEU A 163 -9.85 -7.52 -22.89
N PHE A 164 -10.49 -6.35 -23.01
CA PHE A 164 -11.05 -5.87 -24.29
C PHE A 164 -9.98 -5.46 -25.30
N TYR A 165 -8.76 -5.21 -24.83
CA TYR A 165 -7.59 -4.85 -25.64
C TYR A 165 -6.67 -6.05 -25.91
N GLY A 166 -7.17 -7.28 -25.75
CA GLY A 166 -6.45 -8.51 -26.10
C GLY A 166 -5.64 -9.15 -24.98
N ARG A 167 -5.79 -8.69 -23.72
CA ARG A 167 -5.25 -9.42 -22.57
C ARG A 167 -6.06 -10.70 -22.36
N GLU A 168 -5.40 -11.83 -22.21
CA GLU A 168 -6.10 -13.12 -22.10
C GLU A 168 -6.82 -13.29 -20.76
N ARG A 169 -6.20 -12.81 -19.67
CA ARG A 169 -6.71 -12.95 -18.29
C ARG A 169 -6.37 -11.74 -17.41
N ALA A 170 -7.24 -11.47 -16.45
CA ALA A 170 -7.11 -10.46 -15.40
C ALA A 170 -7.68 -10.99 -14.09
#